data_AF-A0A0C9V151-F1
#
_entry.id   AF-A0A0C9V151-F1
#
_cell.length_a   1.000
_cell.length_b   1.000
_cell.length_c   1.000
_cell.angle_alpha   90.00
_cell.angle_beta   90.00
_cell.angle_gamma   90.00
#
_symmetry.space_group_name_H-M   'P 1'
#
loop_
_entity.id
_entity.type
_entity.pdbx_description
1 polymer ?
#
loop_
_entity_poly.entity_id
_entity_poly.type
_entity_poly.pdbx_seq_one_letter_code
_entity_poly.pdbx_strand_id
1 'polypeptide(L)'
;LKIAARIGIMLSNPAGNSRYCFTPLASCIVDTPEACTIACVRGKTSPTTLANYTHFGDPLRHPPRTKATTLASIAAVETDPNDLQAYFKACAKDRLNSVQKPFWDNWERSDPANFLTPEPLHHWHREFYDHDIRWCMNAVGNAEIDFRF
;
A
#
# COMPACT_ATOMS: atom_id res chain seq x y z
N LEU A 1 7.80 -19.87 3.32
CA LEU A 1 6.99 -18.85 4.03
C LEU A 1 5.49 -19.00 3.79
N LYS A 2 4.95 -18.96 2.56
CA LYS A 2 3.49 -19.12 2.33
C LYS A 2 2.86 -20.38 2.94
N ILE A 3 3.55 -21.52 2.87
CA ILE A 3 3.10 -22.77 3.52
C ILE A 3 2.99 -22.57 5.04
N ALA A 4 4.05 -22.06 5.68
CA ALA A 4 4.06 -21.72 7.11
C ALA A 4 3.02 -20.64 7.47
N ALA A 5 2.72 -19.70 6.57
CA ALA A 5 1.64 -18.73 6.76
C ALA A 5 0.27 -19.40 6.81
N ARG A 6 0.06 -20.48 6.04
CA ARG A 6 -1.19 -21.24 5.98
C ARG A 6 -1.32 -22.21 7.15
N ILE A 7 -0.37 -23.14 7.27
CA ILE A 7 -0.47 -24.28 8.20
C ILE A 7 0.31 -24.11 9.49
N GLY A 8 1.11 -23.06 9.65
CA GLY A 8 1.99 -22.91 10.82
C GLY A 8 3.18 -23.88 10.78
N ILE A 9 4.26 -23.52 11.48
CA ILE A 9 5.45 -24.35 11.67
C ILE A 9 6.02 -24.15 13.07
N MET A 10 6.78 -25.12 13.57
CA MET A 10 7.57 -24.93 14.79
C MET A 10 8.82 -24.09 14.48
N LEU A 11 9.02 -23.02 15.23
CA LEU A 11 10.21 -22.16 15.18
C LEU A 11 10.82 -22.04 16.57
N SER A 12 12.15 -22.11 16.64
CA SER A 12 12.88 -21.89 17.89
C SER A 12 13.03 -20.39 18.16
N ASN A 13 12.74 -19.96 19.38
CA ASN A 13 13.03 -18.60 19.82
C ASN A 13 14.51 -18.47 20.28
N PRO A 14 15.00 -17.25 20.58
CA PRO A 14 16.40 -17.04 21.01
C PRO A 14 16.77 -17.77 22.32
N ALA A 15 15.79 -18.16 23.13
CA ALA A 15 16.00 -18.94 24.35
C ALA A 15 15.94 -20.47 24.09
N GLY A 16 15.92 -20.91 22.82
CA GLY A 16 15.88 -22.32 22.43
C GLY A 16 14.52 -22.99 22.59
N ASN A 17 13.48 -22.26 22.98
CA ASN A 17 12.14 -22.82 23.13
C ASN A 17 11.44 -22.92 21.77
N SER A 18 10.82 -24.06 21.50
CA SER A 18 10.02 -24.26 20.28
C SER A 18 8.64 -23.61 20.43
N ARG A 19 8.25 -22.79 19.46
CA ARG A 19 6.96 -22.11 19.41
C ARG A 19 6.26 -22.44 18.09
N TYR A 20 4.96 -22.69 18.16
CA TYR A 20 4.14 -22.85 16.97
C TYR A 20 3.81 -21.48 16.38
N CYS A 21 4.35 -21.18 15.21
CA CYS A 21 4.35 -19.86 14.62
C CYS A 21 3.79 -19.87 13.19
N PHE A 22 3.18 -18.75 12.81
CA PHE A 22 2.80 -18.46 11.43
C PHE A 22 3.73 -17.40 10.85
N THR A 23 3.92 -17.40 9.54
CA THR A 23 4.75 -16.40 8.85
C THR A 23 3.92 -15.56 7.86
N PRO A 24 2.99 -14.72 8.33
CA PRO A 24 2.29 -13.76 7.47
C PRO A 24 3.30 -12.77 6.89
N LEU A 25 2.97 -12.18 5.74
CA LEU A 25 3.65 -10.97 5.29
C LEU A 25 3.18 -9.82 6.18
N ALA A 26 4.05 -9.42 7.11
CA ALA A 26 3.71 -8.44 8.15
C ALA A 26 4.01 -7.00 7.74
N SER A 27 5.02 -6.77 6.89
CA SER A 27 5.38 -5.44 6.40
C SER A 27 6.06 -5.55 5.03
N CYS A 28 5.78 -4.58 4.16
CA CYS A 28 6.49 -4.34 2.91
C CYS A 28 6.78 -2.83 2.81
N ILE A 29 8.04 -2.46 3.01
CA ILE A 29 8.50 -1.08 2.95
C ILE A 29 8.84 -0.77 1.51
N VAL A 30 8.04 0.08 0.90
CA VAL A 30 8.16 0.51 -0.48
C VAL A 30 7.67 1.94 -0.58
N ASP A 31 8.14 2.66 -1.60
CA ASP A 31 7.63 3.97 -1.96
C ASP A 31 6.23 3.88 -2.62
N THR A 32 5.61 5.03 -2.83
CA THR A 32 4.20 5.11 -3.23
C THR A 32 3.87 4.43 -4.57
N PRO A 33 4.67 4.56 -5.65
CA PRO A 33 4.39 3.86 -6.91
C PRO A 33 4.44 2.33 -6.76
N GLU A 34 5.39 1.83 -5.98
CA GLU A 34 5.61 0.43 -5.67
C GLU A 34 4.49 -0.10 -4.78
N ALA A 35 4.07 0.66 -3.77
CA ALA A 35 2.90 0.36 -2.95
C ALA A 35 1.62 0.26 -3.79
N CYS A 36 1.43 1.17 -4.75
CA CYS A 36 0.30 1.12 -5.69
C CYS A 36 0.37 -0.15 -6.56
N THR A 37 1.58 -0.50 -7.00
CA THR A 37 1.81 -1.72 -7.78
C THR A 37 1.44 -2.97 -7.00
N ILE A 38 1.87 -3.07 -5.74
CA ILE A 38 1.56 -4.18 -4.84
C ILE A 38 0.08 -4.22 -4.47
N ALA A 39 -0.56 -3.07 -4.26
CA ALA A 39 -1.99 -2.95 -4.00
C ALA A 39 -2.88 -3.16 -5.24
N CYS A 40 -2.26 -3.40 -6.41
CA CYS A 40 -2.90 -3.62 -7.70
C CYS A 40 -3.71 -2.44 -8.23
N VAL A 41 -3.30 -1.22 -7.88
CA VAL A 41 -3.98 0.02 -8.28
C VAL A 41 -3.08 0.91 -9.14
N ARG A 42 -3.71 1.71 -10.00
CA ARG A 42 -3.04 2.74 -10.78
C ARG A 42 -2.79 3.98 -9.92
N GLY A 43 -1.82 4.80 -10.32
CA GLY A 43 -1.54 6.08 -9.68
C GLY A 43 -2.78 6.97 -9.58
N LYS A 44 -2.75 7.93 -8.64
CA LYS A 44 -3.93 8.71 -8.18
C LYS A 44 -4.98 7.88 -7.42
N THR A 45 -4.57 6.75 -6.86
CA THR A 45 -5.39 5.88 -6.01
C THR A 45 -4.60 5.60 -4.75
N SER A 46 -5.24 5.65 -3.59
CA SER A 46 -4.57 5.24 -2.34
C SER A 46 -4.21 3.75 -2.46
N PRO A 47 -3.06 3.25 -1.97
CA PRO A 47 -2.77 1.81 -1.91
C PRO A 47 -3.44 1.12 -0.71
N THR A 48 -3.75 1.85 0.37
CA THR A 48 -4.25 1.29 1.64
C THR A 48 -5.76 1.44 1.84
N THR A 49 -6.41 2.38 1.14
CA THR A 49 -7.88 2.62 1.22
C THR A 49 -8.52 2.62 -0.16
N LEU A 50 -9.83 2.41 -0.23
CA LEU A 50 -10.62 2.52 -1.46
C LEU A 50 -10.72 3.96 -2.03
N ALA A 51 -10.08 4.94 -1.39
CA ALA A 51 -10.02 6.31 -1.88
C ALA A 51 -9.25 6.41 -3.22
N ASN A 52 -9.70 7.35 -4.04
CA ASN A 52 -8.98 7.80 -5.23
C ASN A 52 -8.86 9.33 -5.20
N TYR A 53 -8.21 9.94 -6.18
CA TYR A 53 -7.97 11.39 -6.20
C TYR A 53 -9.20 12.28 -6.05
N THR A 54 -10.41 11.82 -6.40
CA THR A 54 -11.65 12.58 -6.17
C THR A 54 -12.03 12.65 -4.69
N HIS A 55 -11.48 11.75 -3.88
CA HIS A 55 -11.79 11.56 -2.47
C HIS A 55 -10.68 12.06 -1.53
N PHE A 56 -9.51 12.47 -2.05
CA PHE A 56 -8.38 12.85 -1.19
C PHE A 56 -8.60 14.15 -0.41
N GLY A 57 -9.60 14.95 -0.79
CA GLY A 57 -10.04 16.11 -0.02
C GLY A 57 -11.13 15.79 1.00
N ASP A 58 -11.59 14.54 1.09
CA ASP A 58 -12.70 14.18 1.97
C ASP A 58 -12.24 14.26 3.44
N PRO A 59 -13.07 14.80 4.34
CA PRO A 59 -12.72 14.93 5.76
C PRO A 59 -12.80 13.59 6.52
N LEU A 60 -13.23 12.52 5.84
CA LEU A 60 -13.46 11.20 6.43
C LEU A 60 -12.51 10.16 5.82
N ARG A 61 -12.12 9.19 6.66
CA ARG A 61 -11.32 8.06 6.20
C ARG A 61 -12.18 7.10 5.38
N HIS A 62 -11.73 6.80 4.16
CA HIS A 62 -12.37 5.78 3.32
C HIS A 62 -12.08 4.36 3.81
N PRO A 63 -12.95 3.38 3.46
CA PRO A 63 -12.74 1.99 3.83
C PRO A 63 -11.37 1.45 3.38
N PRO A 64 -10.76 0.51 4.14
CA PRO A 64 -9.50 -0.10 3.76
C PRO A 64 -9.64 -0.91 2.46
N ARG A 65 -8.58 -0.93 1.64
CA ARG A 65 -8.50 -1.83 0.48
C ARG A 65 -7.96 -3.19 0.91
N THR A 66 -8.87 -4.04 1.35
CA THR A 66 -8.54 -5.41 1.75
C THR A 66 -8.13 -6.28 0.57
N LYS A 67 -7.42 -7.37 0.87
CA LYS A 67 -7.17 -8.48 -0.05
C LYS A 67 -8.45 -8.94 -0.75
N ALA A 68 -9.53 -9.12 0.01
CA ALA A 68 -10.81 -9.58 -0.53
C ALA A 68 -11.38 -8.60 -1.56
N THR A 69 -11.40 -7.31 -1.24
CA THR A 69 -11.91 -6.27 -2.15
C THR A 69 -11.08 -6.18 -3.43
N THR A 70 -9.74 -6.23 -3.34
CA THR A 70 -8.87 -6.17 -4.51
C THR A 70 -9.05 -7.38 -5.42
N LEU A 71 -9.08 -8.59 -4.84
CA LEU A 71 -9.29 -9.82 -5.61
C LEU A 71 -10.67 -9.85 -6.27
N ALA A 72 -11.71 -9.35 -5.60
CA ALA A 72 -13.04 -9.21 -6.19
C ALA A 72 -13.04 -8.24 -7.38
N SER A 73 -12.37 -7.09 -7.27
CA SER A 73 -12.24 -6.15 -8.39
C SER A 73 -11.47 -6.74 -9.57
N ILE A 74 -10.40 -7.50 -9.32
CA ILE A 74 -9.65 -8.18 -10.38
C ILE A 74 -10.52 -9.25 -11.07
N ALA A 75 -11.27 -10.04 -10.29
CA ALA A 75 -12.13 -11.10 -10.81
C ALA A 75 -13.33 -10.57 -11.60
N ALA A 76 -13.78 -9.34 -11.33
CA ALA A 76 -14.85 -8.67 -12.07
C ALA A 76 -14.43 -8.21 -13.48
N VAL A 77 -13.14 -8.25 -13.81
CA VAL A 77 -12.66 -7.94 -15.16
C VAL A 77 -12.91 -9.14 -16.08
N GLU A 78 -13.95 -9.06 -16.90
CA GLU A 78 -14.38 -10.14 -17.82
C GLU A 78 -13.48 -10.32 -19.05
N THR A 79 -12.46 -9.49 -19.22
CA THR A 79 -11.55 -9.53 -20.37
C THR A 79 -10.45 -10.58 -20.16
N ASP A 80 -10.09 -11.33 -21.21
CA ASP A 80 -9.00 -12.31 -21.15
C ASP A 80 -7.68 -11.62 -20.78
N PRO A 81 -7.03 -12.02 -19.66
CA PRO A 81 -5.73 -11.48 -19.27
C PRO A 81 -4.61 -11.73 -20.30
N ASN A 82 -4.77 -12.69 -21.21
CA ASN A 82 -3.81 -12.93 -22.29
C ASN A 82 -3.93 -11.92 -23.44
N ASP A 83 -5.07 -11.24 -23.59
CA ASP A 83 -5.19 -10.04 -24.43
C ASP A 83 -4.74 -8.83 -23.61
N LEU A 84 -3.43 -8.62 -23.53
CA LEU A 84 -2.82 -7.58 -22.69
C LEU A 84 -3.39 -6.18 -22.97
N GLN A 85 -3.68 -5.86 -24.23
CA GLN A 85 -4.16 -4.54 -24.61
C GLN A 85 -5.60 -4.34 -24.18
N ALA A 86 -6.47 -5.31 -24.44
CA ALA A 86 -7.87 -5.26 -24.00
C ALA A 86 -7.96 -5.29 -22.47
N TYR A 87 -7.20 -6.18 -21.82
CA TYR A 87 -7.18 -6.33 -20.36
C TYR A 87 -6.71 -5.05 -19.68
N PHE A 88 -5.63 -4.44 -20.15
CA PHE A 88 -5.15 -3.17 -19.61
C PHE A 88 -6.19 -2.06 -19.71
N LYS A 89 -6.91 -1.98 -20.83
CA LYS A 89 -8.01 -1.01 -21.01
C LYS A 89 -9.21 -1.33 -20.13
N ALA A 90 -9.53 -2.59 -19.89
CA ALA A 90 -10.60 -3.00 -19.00
C ALA A 90 -10.29 -2.66 -17.53
N CYS A 91 -9.10 -3.06 -17.04
CA CYS A 91 -8.62 -2.75 -15.69
C CYS A 91 -8.59 -1.24 -15.38
N ALA A 92 -8.33 -0.41 -16.39
CA ALA A 92 -8.29 1.04 -16.25
C ALA A 92 -9.60 1.65 -15.71
N LYS A 93 -10.75 1.03 -16.02
CA LYS A 93 -12.09 1.52 -15.61
C LYS A 93 -12.23 1.52 -14.09
N ASP A 94 -11.70 0.49 -13.44
CA ASP A 94 -11.72 0.33 -11.97
C ASP A 94 -10.40 0.74 -11.31
N ARG A 95 -9.55 1.47 -12.06
CA ARG A 95 -8.25 1.96 -11.60
C ARG A 95 -7.30 0.84 -11.15
N LEU A 96 -7.41 -0.35 -11.72
CA LEU A 96 -6.51 -1.48 -11.49
C LEU A 96 -5.27 -1.39 -12.39
N ASN A 97 -4.11 -1.84 -11.89
CA ASN A 97 -2.84 -1.80 -12.63
C ASN A 97 -2.60 -3.01 -13.56
N SER A 98 -3.63 -3.80 -13.84
CA SER A 98 -3.58 -4.98 -14.72
C SER A 98 -2.76 -6.16 -14.18
N VAL A 99 -2.43 -6.17 -12.88
CA VAL A 99 -1.91 -7.38 -12.23
C VAL A 99 -3.07 -8.35 -11.97
N GLN A 100 -3.12 -9.44 -12.73
CA GLN A 100 -4.17 -10.46 -12.61
C GLN A 100 -3.98 -11.39 -11.40
N LYS A 101 -2.73 -11.70 -11.05
CA LYS A 101 -2.41 -12.58 -9.91
C LYS A 101 -1.36 -11.94 -9.00
N PRO A 102 -1.79 -11.18 -7.98
CA PRO A 102 -0.87 -10.55 -7.04
C PRO A 102 -0.09 -11.61 -6.25
N PHE A 103 1.18 -11.36 -5.95
CA PHE A 103 2.02 -12.37 -5.27
C PHE A 103 1.51 -12.75 -3.87
N TRP A 104 0.67 -11.93 -3.25
CA TRP A 104 0.08 -12.16 -1.93
C TRP A 104 -1.31 -12.84 -1.98
N ASP A 105 -1.81 -13.20 -3.17
CA ASP A 105 -3.14 -13.83 -3.37
C ASP A 105 -3.35 -15.08 -2.50
N ASN A 106 -2.32 -15.90 -2.37
CA ASN A 106 -2.30 -17.16 -1.64
C ASN A 106 -1.42 -17.10 -0.39
N TRP A 107 -1.05 -15.89 0.03
CA TRP A 107 -0.39 -15.68 1.32
C TRP A 107 -1.48 -15.53 2.39
N GLU A 108 -1.63 -16.57 3.20
CA GLU A 108 -2.63 -16.58 4.26
C GLU A 108 -2.28 -15.55 5.35
N ARG A 109 -3.30 -15.01 6.03
CA ARG A 109 -3.12 -14.02 7.12
C ARG A 109 -2.34 -12.77 6.69
N SER A 110 -2.36 -12.43 5.40
CA SER A 110 -1.64 -11.30 4.82
C SER A 110 -2.58 -10.46 3.96
N ASP A 111 -2.64 -9.16 4.24
CA ASP A 111 -3.51 -8.21 3.55
C ASP A 111 -2.71 -6.96 3.19
N PRO A 112 -2.71 -6.50 1.92
CA PRO A 112 -2.00 -5.29 1.51
C PRO A 112 -2.33 -4.06 2.34
N ALA A 113 -3.59 -3.88 2.77
CA ALA A 113 -3.97 -2.75 3.62
C ALA A 113 -3.29 -2.78 5.00
N ASN A 114 -2.83 -3.95 5.44
CA ASN A 114 -2.18 -4.13 6.74
C ASN A 114 -0.65 -4.12 6.65
N PHE A 115 -0.07 -4.74 5.60
CA PHE A 115 1.39 -4.85 5.49
C PHE A 115 2.04 -3.70 4.70
N LEU A 116 1.28 -2.96 3.88
CA LEU A 116 1.78 -1.73 3.27
C LEU A 116 1.75 -0.63 4.31
N THR A 117 2.93 -0.26 4.80
CA THR A 117 3.07 0.81 5.77
C THR A 117 3.02 2.17 5.07
N PRO A 118 2.48 3.23 5.71
CA PRO A 118 2.64 4.60 5.22
C PRO A 118 4.10 4.89 4.95
N GLU A 119 4.37 5.55 3.82
CA GLU A 119 5.70 5.96 3.41
C GLU A 119 6.08 7.23 4.20
N PRO A 120 7.03 7.18 5.16
CA PRO A 120 7.30 8.33 6.04
C PRO A 120 8.13 9.43 5.37
N LEU A 121 9.00 9.07 4.43
CA LEU A 121 9.99 9.98 3.88
C LEU A 121 9.35 11.01 2.94
N HIS A 122 8.53 10.58 2.00
CA HIS A 122 7.80 11.41 1.07
C HIS A 122 6.53 11.98 1.68
N HIS A 123 5.71 11.17 2.37
CA HIS A 123 4.42 11.67 2.87
C HIS A 123 4.53 12.50 4.14
N TRP A 124 5.56 12.33 4.97
CA TRP A 124 5.69 13.18 6.17
C TRP A 124 6.83 14.16 6.00
N HIS A 125 8.04 13.67 5.78
CA HIS A 125 9.22 14.54 5.80
C HIS A 125 9.27 15.47 4.58
N ARG A 126 9.09 14.94 3.37
CA ARG A 126 9.16 15.75 2.15
C ARG A 126 7.94 16.66 2.00
N GLU A 127 6.73 16.17 2.25
CA GLU A 127 5.52 17.02 2.23
C GLU A 127 5.68 18.22 3.18
N PHE A 128 6.05 17.95 4.43
CA PHE A 128 6.31 18.99 5.43
C PHE A 128 7.37 20.00 4.95
N TYR A 129 8.46 19.50 4.34
CA TYR A 129 9.55 20.37 3.88
C TYR A 129 9.20 21.17 2.61
N ASP A 130 8.47 20.59 1.68
CA ASP A 130 8.15 21.22 0.40
C ASP A 130 6.96 22.21 0.55
N HIS A 131 6.12 22.04 1.57
CA HIS A 131 4.90 22.84 1.77
C HIS A 131 4.89 23.61 3.09
N ASP A 132 4.76 22.92 4.23
CA ASP A 132 4.50 23.57 5.52
C ASP A 132 5.65 24.47 5.96
N ILE A 133 6.88 23.95 5.99
CA ILE A 133 8.04 24.76 6.38
C ILE A 133 8.28 25.89 5.38
N ARG A 134 7.97 25.67 4.10
CA ARG A 134 8.15 26.69 3.07
C ARG A 134 7.18 27.86 3.29
N TRP A 135 5.95 27.58 3.71
CA TRP A 135 4.99 28.60 4.14
C TRP A 135 5.46 29.34 5.39
N CYS A 136 5.95 28.62 6.40
CA CYS A 136 6.49 29.24 7.62
C CYS A 136 7.69 30.16 7.29
N MET A 137 8.66 29.69 6.49
CA MET A 137 9.80 30.48 6.02
C MET A 137 9.37 31.76 5.31
N ASN A 138 8.31 31.70 4.49
CA ASN A 138 7.79 32.89 3.81
C ASN A 138 7.07 33.85 4.77
N ALA A 139 6.42 33.34 5.81
CA ALA A 139 5.64 34.14 6.76
C ALA A 139 6.53 34.86 7.79
N VAL A 140 7.54 34.17 8.35
CA VAL A 140 8.38 34.70 9.44
C VAL A 140 9.82 35.00 9.02
N GLY A 141 10.25 34.54 7.84
CA GLY A 141 11.62 34.70 7.35
C GLY A 141 12.56 33.57 7.79
N ASN A 142 13.57 33.29 6.97
CA ASN A 142 14.53 32.21 7.23
C ASN A 142 15.29 32.39 8.55
N ALA A 143 15.64 33.63 8.92
CA ALA A 143 16.38 33.92 10.15
C ALA A 143 15.61 33.56 11.42
N GLU A 144 14.28 33.69 11.41
CA GLU A 144 13.43 33.34 12.55
C GLU A 144 13.30 31.82 12.69
N ILE A 145 13.18 31.10 11.57
CA ILE A 145 13.16 29.62 11.56
C ILE A 145 14.49 29.04 12.06
N ASP A 146 15.61 29.68 11.72
CA ASP A 146 16.97 29.25 12.05
C ASP A 146 17.46 29.71 13.43
N PHE A 147 16.70 30.56 14.14
CA PHE A 147 17.13 31.18 15.40
C PHE A 147 17.53 30.20 16.52
N ARG A 148 17.18 28.90 16.39
CA ARG A 148 17.44 27.85 17.41
C ARG A 148 18.27 26.67 16.92
N PHE A 149 18.83 26.75 15.71
CA PHE A 149 19.76 25.77 15.15
C PHE A 149 21.10 26.44 14.81
#